data_AF-A0AAE3FN25-F1
#
_entry.id   AF-A0AAE3FN25-F1
#
_cell.length_a   1.000
_cell.length_b   1.000
_cell.length_c   1.000
_cell.angle_alpha   90.00
_cell.angle_beta   90.00
_cell.angle_gamma   90.00
#
_symmetry.space_group_name_H-M   'P 1'
#
loop_
_entity.id
_entity.type
_entity.pdbx_description
1 polymer ?
#
loop_
_entity_poly.entity_id
_entity_poly.type
_entity_poly.pdbx_seq_one_letter_code
_entity_poly.pdbx_strand_id
1 'polypeptide(L)'
;VTEQGQPKGIFTDRDAIKAFAMGLSPSDEVRLASTMEHLEVIHMDDDVLKAIDIMTKRKIRHLPVKDDEGNIIGMLSILDASKAMSDLSK
;
A
#
# COMPACT_ATOMS: atom_id res chain seq x y z
N VAL A 1 7.01 3.21 2.97
CA VAL A 1 8.14 4.08 3.37
C VAL A 1 7.59 5.28 4.11
N THR A 2 8.11 5.53 5.31
CA THR A 2 7.65 6.59 6.20
C THR A 2 8.79 7.58 6.48
N GLU A 3 8.45 8.84 6.70
CA GLU A 3 9.36 9.89 7.17
C GLU A 3 8.67 10.58 8.35
N GLN A 4 9.31 10.60 9.52
CA GLN A 4 8.72 11.14 10.76
C GLN A 4 7.33 10.53 11.08
N GLY A 5 7.16 9.22 10.85
CA GLY A 5 5.89 8.51 11.06
C GLY A 5 4.86 8.70 9.94
N GLN A 6 5.07 9.69 9.04
CA GLN A 6 4.13 9.98 7.96
C GLN A 6 4.46 9.15 6.71
N PRO A 7 3.45 8.56 6.05
CA PRO A 7 3.68 7.79 4.83
C PRO A 7 4.08 8.73 3.67
N LYS A 8 5.24 8.48 3.07
CA LYS A 8 5.76 9.25 1.93
C LYS A 8 5.69 8.50 0.60
N GLY A 9 5.53 7.19 0.65
CA GLY A 9 5.38 6.36 -0.55
C GLY A 9 5.37 4.88 -0.27
N ILE A 10 5.04 4.11 -1.31
CA ILE A 10 5.11 2.66 -1.33
C ILE A 10 6.28 2.25 -2.22
N PHE A 11 7.03 1.25 -1.78
CA PHE A 11 7.99 0.53 -2.60
C PHE A 11 7.33 -0.77 -3.08
N THR A 12 7.36 -1.01 -4.38
CA THR A 12 6.74 -2.17 -5.03
C THR A 12 7.76 -2.99 -5.81
N ASP A 13 7.38 -4.19 -6.23
CA ASP A 13 8.22 -5.04 -7.10
C ASP A 13 8.70 -4.31 -8.36
N ARG A 14 7.87 -3.41 -8.91
CA ARG A 14 8.24 -2.59 -10.07
C ARG A 14 9.40 -1.64 -9.75
N ASP A 15 9.42 -1.11 -8.53
CA ASP A 15 10.50 -0.22 -8.07
C ASP A 15 11.78 -1.01 -7.85
N ALA A 16 11.68 -2.23 -7.29
CA ALA A 16 12.81 -3.15 -7.17
C ALA A 16 13.42 -3.51 -8.54
N ILE A 17 12.59 -3.84 -9.52
CA ILE A 17 13.05 -4.16 -10.89
C ILE A 17 13.73 -2.95 -11.53
N LYS A 18 13.16 -1.75 -11.39
CA LYS A 18 13.79 -0.51 -11.90
C LYS A 18 15.13 -0.25 -11.23
N ALA A 19 15.21 -0.37 -9.91
CA ALA A 19 16.45 -0.18 -9.15
C ALA A 19 17.54 -1.15 -9.62
N PHE A 20 17.20 -2.44 -9.74
CA PHE A 20 18.13 -3.46 -10.25
C PHE A 20 18.58 -3.16 -11.69
N ALA A 21 17.66 -2.78 -12.58
CA ALA A 21 17.99 -2.41 -13.96
C ALA A 21 18.91 -1.17 -14.06
N MET A 22 18.89 -0.31 -13.04
CA MET A 22 19.80 0.83 -12.90
C MET A 22 21.16 0.46 -12.27
N GLY A 23 21.39 -0.83 -11.96
CA GLY A 23 22.62 -1.31 -11.34
C GLY A 23 22.71 -1.09 -9.83
N LEU A 24 21.59 -0.73 -9.19
CA LEU A 24 21.54 -0.57 -7.73
C LEU A 24 21.53 -1.95 -7.05
N SER A 25 22.28 -2.03 -5.96
CA SER A 25 22.29 -3.15 -5.03
C SER A 25 21.19 -2.99 -3.95
N PRO A 26 20.82 -4.07 -3.25
CA PRO A 26 19.87 -3.99 -2.13
C PRO A 26 20.31 -3.09 -0.97
N SER A 27 21.61 -2.79 -0.88
CA SER A 27 22.19 -1.94 0.15
C SER A 27 22.15 -0.45 -0.22
N ASP A 28 21.84 -0.12 -1.48
CA ASP A 28 21.82 1.26 -1.94
C ASP A 28 20.52 1.96 -1.52
N GLU A 29 20.64 3.24 -1.18
CA GLU A 29 19.48 4.08 -0.89
C GLU A 29 18.70 4.32 -2.19
N VAL A 30 17.57 3.62 -2.33
CA VAL A 30 16.67 3.83 -3.46
C VAL A 30 15.78 5.03 -3.15
N ARG A 31 16.09 6.18 -3.77
CA ARG A 31 15.11 7.26 -3.86
C ARG A 31 13.91 6.74 -4.63
N LEU A 32 12.78 6.60 -3.94
CA LEU A 32 11.54 6.24 -4.58
C LEU A 32 11.22 7.29 -5.64
N ALA A 33 11.20 6.88 -6.91
CA ALA A 33 10.42 7.57 -7.92
C ALA A 33 8.96 7.29 -7.56
N SER A 34 8.45 8.01 -6.56
CA SER A 34 7.12 7.86 -6.00
C SER A 34 6.13 7.82 -7.14
N THR A 35 5.63 6.63 -7.48
CA THR A 35 4.60 6.50 -8.51
C THR A 35 3.25 6.80 -7.86
N MET A 36 3.10 7.87 -7.09
CA MET A 36 1.87 8.16 -6.35
C MET A 36 1.84 9.66 -5.98
N GLU A 37 1.31 10.51 -6.86
CA GLU A 37 0.93 11.87 -6.44
C GLU A 37 -0.20 11.86 -5.40
N HIS A 38 -0.87 10.73 -5.16
CA HIS A 38 -1.89 10.57 -4.13
C HIS A 38 -1.81 9.14 -3.55
N LEU A 39 -1.06 8.97 -2.47
CA LEU A 39 -1.05 7.72 -1.72
C LEU A 39 -2.40 7.56 -1.02
N GLU A 40 -3.23 6.64 -1.51
CA GLU A 40 -4.48 6.30 -0.85
C GLU A 40 -4.20 5.44 0.38
N VAL A 41 -4.63 5.91 1.55
CA VAL A 41 -4.47 5.24 2.85
C VAL A 41 -5.85 5.12 3.48
N ILE A 42 -6.20 3.93 3.96
CA ILE A 42 -7.48 3.68 4.64
C ILE A 42 -7.29 3.65 6.15
N HIS A 43 -8.35 3.99 6.89
CA HIS A 43 -8.38 3.83 8.34
C HIS A 43 -8.61 2.36 8.71
N MET A 44 -8.15 1.93 9.89
CA MET A 44 -8.35 0.55 10.37
C MET A 44 -9.83 0.16 10.56
N ASP A 45 -10.70 1.16 10.78
CA ASP A 45 -12.14 0.98 10.93
C ASP A 45 -12.93 1.24 9.63
N ASP A 46 -12.24 1.50 8.51
CA ASP A 46 -12.92 1.64 7.22
C ASP A 46 -13.50 0.30 6.75
N ASP A 47 -14.69 0.34 6.14
CA ASP A 47 -15.32 -0.84 5.55
C ASP A 47 -14.44 -1.47 4.46
N VAL A 48 -14.35 -2.81 4.46
CA VAL A 48 -13.63 -3.58 3.45
C VAL A 48 -14.12 -3.29 2.03
N LEU A 49 -15.41 -2.99 1.84
CA LEU A 49 -15.98 -2.59 0.56
C LEU A 49 -15.40 -1.28 0.04
N LYS A 50 -15.12 -0.32 0.94
CA LYS A 50 -14.44 0.94 0.59
C LYS A 50 -13.02 0.65 0.10
N ALA A 51 -12.29 -0.24 0.78
CA ALA A 51 -10.96 -0.66 0.36
C ALA A 51 -10.97 -1.29 -1.04
N ILE A 52 -11.93 -2.20 -1.32
CA ILE A 52 -12.10 -2.85 -2.63
C ILE A 52 -12.43 -1.82 -3.72
N ASP A 53 -13.32 -0.86 -3.43
CA ASP A 53 -13.69 0.20 -4.37
C ASP A 53 -12.48 1.08 -4.73
N ILE A 54 -11.68 1.50 -3.74
CA ILE A 54 -10.45 2.27 -3.96
C ILE A 54 -9.45 1.46 -4.81
N MET A 55 -9.19 0.20 -4.44
CA MET A 55 -8.30 -0.69 -5.18
C MET A 55 -8.71 -0.82 -6.65
N THR A 56 -10.01 -0.99 -6.90
CA THR A 56 -10.58 -1.13 -8.25
C THR A 56 -10.43 0.16 -9.06
N LYS A 57 -10.85 1.31 -8.49
CA LYS A 57 -10.81 2.61 -9.17
C LYS A 57 -9.39 3.07 -9.48
N ARG A 58 -8.47 2.86 -8.54
CA ARG A 58 -7.05 3.26 -8.67
C ARG A 58 -6.20 2.21 -9.38
N LYS A 59 -6.74 1.02 -9.66
CA LYS A 59 -6.04 -0.13 -10.25
C LYS A 59 -4.80 -0.54 -9.45
N ILE A 60 -4.95 -0.53 -8.13
CA ILE A 60 -3.93 -0.98 -7.17
C ILE A 60 -4.46 -2.19 -6.39
N ARG A 61 -3.56 -2.98 -5.79
CA ARG A 61 -3.91 -4.25 -5.11
C ARG A 61 -3.63 -4.25 -3.61
N HIS A 62 -3.06 -3.17 -3.11
CA HIS A 62 -2.67 -3.02 -1.72
C HIS A 62 -2.98 -1.60 -1.26
N LEU A 63 -3.43 -1.47 -0.02
CA LEU A 63 -3.68 -0.19 0.64
C LEU A 63 -2.97 -0.20 2.00
N PRO A 64 -2.20 0.84 2.33
CA PRO A 64 -1.75 1.05 3.70
C PRO A 64 -2.93 1.30 4.62
N VAL A 65 -2.86 0.74 5.82
CA VAL A 65 -3.84 0.92 6.89
C VAL A 65 -3.23 1.79 7.97
N LYS A 66 -3.96 2.80 8.42
CA LYS A 66 -3.56 3.68 9.52
C LYS A 66 -4.47 3.56 10.75
N ASP A 67 -3.91 3.87 11.91
CA ASP A 67 -4.65 4.05 13.17
C ASP A 67 -5.19 5.49 13.31
N ASP A 68 -5.82 5.77 14.46
CA ASP A 68 -6.37 7.07 14.83
C ASP A 68 -5.31 8.16 14.94
N GLU A 69 -4.07 7.79 15.29
CA GLU A 69 -2.92 8.71 15.39
C GLU A 69 -2.31 9.01 14.00
N GLY A 70 -2.75 8.29 12.97
CA GLY A 70 -2.28 8.43 11.60
C GLY A 70 -1.02 7.61 11.30
N ASN A 71 -0.58 6.75 12.21
CA ASN A 71 0.55 5.85 12.00
C ASN A 71 0.13 4.72 11.06
N ILE A 72 1.03 4.32 10.14
CA ILE A 72 0.79 3.12 9.32
C ILE A 72 1.03 1.88 10.17
N ILE A 73 -0.04 1.11 10.40
CA ILE A 73 -0.03 -0.10 11.22
C ILE A 73 0.02 -1.39 10.39
N GLY A 74 -0.20 -1.29 9.07
CA GLY A 74 -0.16 -2.46 8.20
C GLY A 74 -0.50 -2.18 6.74
N MET A 75 -0.69 -3.26 5.99
CA MET A 75 -1.09 -3.27 4.59
C MET A 75 -2.25 -4.23 4.42
N LEU A 76 -3.32 -3.79 3.74
CA LEU A 76 -4.43 -4.64 3.32
C LEU A 76 -4.24 -5.00 1.85
N SER A 77 -4.24 -6.30 1.52
CA SER A 77 -4.25 -6.76 0.13
C SER A 77 -5.67 -7.06 -0.38
N ILE A 78 -5.84 -7.05 -1.70
CA ILE A 78 -7.10 -7.48 -2.32
C ILE A 78 -7.45 -8.94 -2.00
N LEU A 79 -6.46 -9.80 -1.72
CA LEU A 79 -6.69 -11.19 -1.33
C LEU A 79 -7.26 -11.29 0.09
N ASP A 80 -6.75 -10.47 1.01
CA ASP A 80 -7.27 -10.38 2.38
C ASP A 80 -8.72 -9.90 2.37
N ALA A 81 -9.00 -8.85 1.58
CA ALA A 81 -10.35 -8.31 1.42
C ALA A 81 -11.32 -9.34 0.81
N SER A 82 -10.89 -10.06 -0.23
CA SER A 82 -11.68 -11.12 -0.87
C SER A 82 -11.99 -12.28 0.08
N LYS A 83 -11.02 -12.66 0.91
CA LYS A 83 -11.19 -13.70 1.93
C LYS A 83 -12.22 -13.27 2.98
N ALA A 84 -12.11 -12.05 3.50
CA ALA A 84 -13.07 -11.50 4.47
C ALA A 84 -14.51 -11.51 3.91
N MET A 85 -14.69 -11.10 2.66
CA MET A 85 -15.99 -11.16 1.97
C MET A 85 -16.53 -12.59 1.84
N SER A 86 -15.65 -13.54 1.51
CA SER A 86 -16.04 -14.95 1.38
C SER A 86 -16.49 -15.55 2.71
N ASP A 87 -15.81 -15.18 3.81
CA ASP A 87 -16.17 -15.64 5.15
C ASP A 87 -17.47 -15.02 5.67
N LEU A 88 -17.80 -13.80 5.25
CA LEU A 88 -19.09 -13.14 5.56
C LEU A 88 -20.29 -13.73 4.81
N SER A 89 -20.05 -14.43 3.70
CA SER A 89 -21.10 -15.04 2.87
C SER A 89 -21.50 -16.46 3.27
N LYS A 90 -20.89 -17.00 4.34
CA LYS A 90 -21.17 -18.32 4.92
C LYS A 90 -22.01 -18.18 6.19
#